data_AF-A0A1Y0HK36-F1
#
_entry.id   AF-A0A1Y0HK36-F1
#
_cell.length_a   1.000
_cell.length_b   1.000
_cell.length_c   1.000
_cell.angle_alpha   90.00
_cell.angle_beta   90.00
_cell.angle_gamma   90.00
#
_symmetry.space_group_name_H-M   'P 1'
#
loop_
_entity.id
_entity.type
_entity.pdbx_description
1 polymer ?
#
loop_
_entity_poly.entity_id
_entity_poly.type
_entity_poly.pdbx_seq_one_letter_code
_entity_poly.pdbx_strand_id
1 'polypeptide(L)'
;MKRFSPFHIIIILSLMVTIVLAVQFGGVLHLSTNSSQVLSQTSNVVEPTLMRLRLDVKEYLMVQDKKYILDFEQETKRFLSLLDSLESVSKDSTVSEKIKALRADMQSFDTLFKKIVSLEAENTKIESTVFNQYNTLLEEHPNHILFQAFTDNDPVSGNSAAHLLDASLKYKLAVASYSLNNNQFFLIRSNELKEEVQKHANKIEMLVDNKESLKRIKSFKEAFGLYNQGFEHLTKNIQTKHATVSSAFEEVVPRMMNNSQALVFTLEKDI
;
A
#
# COMPACT_ATOMS: atom_id res chain seq x y z
N MET A 1 27.55 17.49 27.56
CA MET A 1 28.10 17.38 26.20
C MET A 1 27.15 16.54 25.36
N LYS A 2 26.28 17.17 24.56
CA LYS A 2 25.34 16.47 23.67
C LYS A 2 26.12 16.01 22.42
N ARG A 3 26.25 14.71 22.24
CA ARG A 3 26.86 14.10 21.04
C ARG A 3 25.86 14.23 19.89
N PHE A 4 26.24 14.96 18.85
CA PHE A 4 25.52 15.00 17.59
C PHE A 4 25.57 13.62 16.93
N SER A 5 24.41 13.06 16.63
CA SER A 5 24.27 11.81 15.87
C SER A 5 24.45 12.10 14.38
N PRO A 6 25.17 11.24 13.62
CA PRO A 6 25.37 11.40 12.17
C PRO A 6 24.05 11.49 11.37
N PHE A 7 22.93 11.01 11.91
CA PHE A 7 21.59 11.18 11.31
C PHE A 7 21.12 12.64 11.25
N HIS A 8 21.52 13.49 12.20
CA HIS A 8 21.12 14.91 12.18
C HIS A 8 21.87 15.70 11.10
N ILE A 9 23.09 15.27 10.75
CA ILE A 9 23.87 15.88 9.67
C ILE A 9 23.23 15.54 8.32
N ILE A 10 22.72 14.31 8.14
CA ILE A 10 22.03 13.88 6.91
C ILE A 10 20.69 14.63 6.72
N ILE A 11 19.94 14.83 7.80
CA ILE A 11 18.67 15.59 7.74
C ILE A 11 18.91 17.07 7.43
N ILE A 12 19.95 17.69 8.01
CA ILE A 12 20.30 19.09 7.73
C ILE A 12 20.86 19.24 6.30
N LEU A 13 21.63 18.27 5.79
CA LEU A 13 22.09 18.26 4.40
C LEU A 13 20.92 18.10 3.41
N SER A 14 19.94 17.24 3.74
CA SER A 14 18.72 17.04 2.94
C SER A 14 17.83 18.29 2.90
N LEU A 15 17.75 19.04 4.01
CA LEU A 15 17.01 20.30 4.08
C LEU A 15 17.70 21.43 3.29
N MET A 16 19.03 21.44 3.24
CA MET A 16 19.80 22.41 2.45
C MET A 16 19.69 22.16 0.93
N VAL A 17 19.61 20.90 0.50
CA VAL A 17 19.39 20.55 -0.92
C VAL A 17 17.99 20.92 -1.40
N THR A 18 16.98 20.85 -0.53
CA THR A 18 15.60 21.26 -0.87
C THR A 18 15.42 22.77 -0.98
N ILE A 19 16.19 23.57 -0.22
CA ILE A 19 16.14 25.03 -0.30
C ILE A 19 16.87 25.56 -1.55
N VAL A 20 17.96 24.92 -1.99
CA VAL A 20 18.65 25.30 -3.23
C VAL A 20 17.80 24.99 -4.46
N LEU A 21 17.00 23.91 -4.42
CA LEU A 21 16.04 23.61 -5.48
C LEU A 21 14.85 24.59 -5.47
N ALA A 22 14.30 24.98 -4.32
CA ALA A 22 13.15 25.90 -4.30
C ALA A 22 13.47 27.32 -4.82
N VAL A 23 14.71 27.80 -4.65
CA VAL A 23 15.12 29.15 -5.08
C VAL A 23 15.35 29.27 -6.59
N GLN A 24 15.62 28.16 -7.30
CA GLN A 24 15.70 28.18 -8.77
C GLN A 24 14.33 28.14 -9.48
N PHE A 25 13.25 27.78 -8.79
CA PHE A 25 11.92 27.63 -9.40
C PHE A 25 11.00 28.85 -9.26
N GLY A 26 11.45 29.92 -8.60
CA GLY A 26 10.64 31.11 -8.31
C GLY A 26 10.57 32.17 -9.42
N GLY A 27 11.33 32.05 -10.51
CA GLY A 27 11.39 33.14 -11.47
C GLY A 27 11.94 32.79 -12.84
N VAL A 28 11.12 32.18 -13.71
CA VAL A 28 11.20 32.36 -15.17
C VAL A 28 9.80 32.21 -15.78
N LEU A 29 8.99 33.27 -15.74
CA LEU A 29 7.81 33.43 -16.60
C LEU A 29 8.05 34.63 -17.50
N HIS A 30 8.76 34.42 -18.60
CA HIS A 30 8.73 35.31 -19.75
C HIS A 30 8.65 34.47 -21.03
N LEU A 31 7.49 34.52 -21.69
CA LEU A 31 7.26 33.97 -23.02
C LEU A 31 8.11 34.76 -24.04
N SER A 32 9.10 34.10 -24.63
CA SER A 32 9.77 34.55 -25.85
C SER A 32 10.16 33.32 -26.70
N THR A 33 9.92 33.45 -28.00
CA THR A 33 9.98 32.45 -29.06
C THR A 33 11.41 32.10 -29.46
N ASN A 34 12.12 31.32 -28.64
CA ASN A 34 13.36 30.66 -29.04
C ASN A 34 13.26 29.17 -28.73
N SER A 35 13.34 28.33 -29.77
CA SER A 35 13.25 26.87 -29.68
C SER A 35 14.29 26.28 -28.71
N SER A 36 15.45 26.91 -28.57
CA SER A 36 16.50 26.56 -27.60
C SER A 36 16.11 26.81 -26.13
N GLN A 37 15.22 27.77 -25.85
CA GLN A 37 14.66 27.98 -24.50
C GLN A 37 13.62 26.89 -24.16
N VAL A 38 12.76 26.54 -25.12
CA VAL A 38 11.78 25.44 -24.97
C VAL A 38 12.49 24.11 -24.73
N LEU A 39 13.59 23.86 -25.45
CA LEU A 39 14.39 22.64 -25.30
C LEU A 39 15.06 22.52 -23.92
N SER A 40 15.76 23.59 -23.49
CA SER A 40 16.42 23.61 -22.18
C SER A 40 15.40 23.52 -21.04
N GLN A 41 14.21 24.12 -21.18
CA GLN A 41 13.14 23.98 -20.20
C GLN A 41 12.53 22.59 -20.19
N THR A 42 12.35 21.94 -21.35
CA THR A 42 11.73 20.61 -21.42
C THR A 42 12.63 19.54 -20.82
N SER A 43 13.91 19.49 -21.22
CA SER A 43 14.85 18.49 -20.69
C SER A 43 15.09 18.68 -19.18
N ASN A 44 15.23 19.93 -18.72
CA ASN A 44 15.46 20.23 -17.29
C ASN A 44 14.22 20.06 -16.41
N VAL A 45 13.02 19.88 -16.97
CA VAL A 45 11.78 19.79 -16.18
C VAL A 45 11.14 18.39 -16.30
N VAL A 46 11.10 17.78 -17.48
CA VAL A 46 10.40 16.50 -17.69
C VAL A 46 11.05 15.38 -16.89
N GLU A 47 12.34 15.11 -17.06
CA GLU A 47 13.01 13.99 -16.35
C GLU A 47 13.01 14.15 -14.83
N PRO A 48 13.34 15.33 -14.24
CA PRO A 48 13.28 15.52 -12.80
C PRO A 48 11.87 15.36 -12.23
N THR A 49 10.83 15.82 -12.96
CA THR A 49 9.43 15.67 -12.54
C THR A 49 9.02 14.20 -12.49
N LEU A 50 9.37 13.42 -13.51
CA LEU A 50 9.09 11.97 -13.52
C LEU A 50 9.83 11.24 -12.40
N MET A 51 11.08 11.63 -12.11
CA MET A 51 11.83 11.08 -10.97
C MET A 51 11.17 11.44 -9.63
N ARG A 52 10.65 12.68 -9.51
CA ARG A 52 9.94 13.12 -8.32
C ARG A 52 8.65 12.34 -8.09
N LEU A 53 7.82 12.19 -9.11
CA LEU A 53 6.60 11.37 -9.06
C LEU A 53 6.91 9.93 -8.65
N ARG A 54 7.96 9.34 -9.22
CA ARG A 54 8.42 8.01 -8.86
C ARG A 54 8.83 7.93 -7.38
N LEU A 55 9.54 8.95 -6.88
CA LEU A 55 9.95 9.02 -5.49
C LEU A 55 8.75 9.15 -4.55
N ASP A 56 7.79 10.02 -4.86
CA ASP A 56 6.59 10.22 -4.02
C ASP A 56 5.79 8.90 -3.88
N VAL A 57 5.65 8.12 -4.96
CA VAL A 57 5.01 6.79 -4.88
C VAL A 57 5.82 5.84 -3.99
N LYS A 58 7.14 5.80 -4.10
CA LYS A 58 8.00 4.94 -3.26
C LYS A 58 7.94 5.32 -1.79
N GLU A 59 7.98 6.62 -1.49
CA GLU A 59 7.87 7.15 -0.14
C GLU A 59 6.49 6.83 0.45
N TYR A 60 5.42 6.99 -0.34
CA TYR A 60 4.08 6.55 0.07
C TYR A 60 4.05 5.05 0.40
N LEU A 61 4.64 4.19 -0.42
CA LEU A 61 4.68 2.74 -0.16
C LEU A 61 5.47 2.40 1.12
N MET A 62 6.42 3.24 1.53
CA MET A 62 7.25 3.02 2.71
C MET A 62 6.60 3.52 4.00
N VAL A 63 5.97 4.70 3.98
CA VAL A 63 5.46 5.35 5.21
C VAL A 63 3.95 5.62 5.22
N GLN A 64 3.27 5.44 4.09
CA GLN A 64 1.82 5.59 3.92
C GLN A 64 1.26 6.96 4.37
N ASP A 65 2.10 8.01 4.29
CA ASP A 65 1.70 9.37 4.65
C ASP A 65 0.92 10.03 3.50
N LYS A 66 -0.22 10.65 3.83
CA LYS A 66 -1.07 11.41 2.90
C LYS A 66 -0.32 12.53 2.20
N LYS A 67 0.75 13.07 2.81
CA LYS A 67 1.60 14.08 2.18
C LYS A 67 2.07 13.64 0.79
N TYR A 68 2.51 12.40 0.64
CA TYR A 68 3.04 11.91 -0.64
C TYR A 68 1.96 11.72 -1.70
N ILE A 69 0.70 11.52 -1.29
CA ILE A 69 -0.44 11.54 -2.22
C ILE A 69 -0.62 12.96 -2.76
N LEU A 70 -0.60 13.96 -1.88
CA LEU A 70 -0.77 15.37 -2.25
C LEU A 70 0.38 15.88 -3.12
N ASP A 71 1.62 15.55 -2.75
CA ASP A 71 2.82 15.90 -3.53
C ASP A 71 2.73 15.28 -4.93
N PHE A 72 2.38 13.99 -5.03
CA PHE A 72 2.19 13.30 -6.32
C PHE A 72 1.09 13.94 -7.18
N GLU A 73 -0.07 14.26 -6.60
CA GLU A 73 -1.18 14.89 -7.34
C GLU A 73 -0.80 16.29 -7.84
N GLN A 74 -0.06 17.05 -7.04
CA GLN A 74 0.41 18.37 -7.43
C GLN A 74 1.43 18.28 -8.58
N GLU A 75 2.41 17.39 -8.46
CA GLU A 75 3.41 17.17 -9.51
C GLU A 75 2.78 16.62 -10.79
N THR A 76 1.78 15.75 -10.69
CA THR A 76 1.03 15.24 -11.86
C THR A 76 0.33 16.38 -12.60
N LYS A 77 -0.33 17.29 -11.88
CA LYS A 77 -0.99 18.45 -12.47
C LYS A 77 0.01 19.39 -13.16
N ARG A 78 1.15 19.65 -12.51
CA ARG A 78 2.23 20.46 -13.08
C ARG A 78 2.77 19.84 -14.36
N PHE A 79 3.02 18.54 -14.34
CA PHE A 79 3.52 17.80 -15.49
C PHE A 79 2.55 17.82 -16.67
N LEU A 80 1.27 17.55 -16.43
CA LEU A 80 0.25 17.60 -17.48
C LEU A 80 0.10 19.01 -18.07
N SER A 81 0.15 20.05 -17.24
CA SER A 81 0.10 21.45 -17.70
C SER A 81 1.31 21.82 -18.56
N LEU A 82 2.50 21.28 -18.24
CA LEU A 82 3.69 21.42 -19.08
C LEU A 82 3.49 20.76 -20.44
N LEU A 83 2.96 19.53 -20.48
CA LEU A 83 2.65 18.84 -21.73
C LEU A 83 1.63 19.60 -22.59
N ASP A 84 0.60 20.18 -21.98
CA ASP A 84 -0.39 21.01 -22.67
C ASP A 84 0.25 22.27 -23.28
N SER A 85 1.18 22.89 -22.54
CA SER A 85 1.93 24.06 -23.01
C SER A 85 2.82 23.69 -24.20
N LEU A 86 3.54 22.56 -24.12
CA LEU A 86 4.39 22.07 -25.21
C LEU A 86 3.58 21.71 -26.46
N GLU A 87 2.42 21.09 -26.29
CA GLU A 87 1.52 20.73 -27.40
C GLU A 87 0.97 21.99 -28.10
N SER A 88 0.69 23.06 -27.35
CA SER A 88 0.18 24.32 -27.92
C SER A 88 1.21 25.09 -28.76
N VAL A 89 2.49 24.92 -28.46
CA VAL A 89 3.59 25.63 -29.14
C VAL A 89 4.18 24.79 -30.27
N SER A 90 4.08 23.46 -30.20
CA SER A 90 4.58 22.58 -31.24
C SER A 90 3.64 22.53 -32.46
N LYS A 91 4.23 22.66 -33.66
CA LYS A 91 3.55 22.43 -34.93
C LYS A 91 3.89 21.07 -35.55
N ASP A 92 4.81 20.33 -34.94
CA ASP A 92 5.30 19.05 -35.43
C ASP A 92 4.37 17.91 -34.96
N SER A 93 3.90 17.10 -35.91
CA SER A 93 3.00 15.97 -35.64
C SER A 93 3.66 14.89 -34.80
N THR A 94 4.95 14.64 -35.01
CA THR A 94 5.77 13.68 -34.26
C THR A 94 5.90 14.10 -32.80
N VAL A 95 6.18 15.38 -32.54
CA VAL A 95 6.22 15.92 -31.17
C VAL A 95 4.85 15.77 -30.49
N SER A 96 3.76 16.09 -31.18
CA SER A 96 2.39 15.91 -30.65
C SER A 96 2.10 14.43 -30.32
N GLU A 97 2.52 13.48 -31.16
CA GLU A 97 2.38 12.05 -30.88
C GLU A 97 3.16 11.62 -29.63
N LYS A 98 4.39 12.10 -29.46
CA LYS A 98 5.20 11.82 -28.26
C LYS A 98 4.59 12.42 -26.99
N ILE A 99 4.08 13.64 -27.06
CA ILE A 99 3.37 14.26 -25.93
C ILE A 99 2.13 13.45 -25.55
N LYS A 100 1.33 13.00 -26.54
CA LYS A 100 0.15 12.15 -26.29
C LYS A 100 0.51 10.81 -25.65
N ALA A 101 1.57 10.16 -26.14
CA ALA A 101 2.06 8.91 -25.55
C ALA A 101 2.50 9.11 -24.09
N LEU A 102 3.26 10.16 -23.81
CA LEU A 102 3.73 10.49 -22.46
C LEU A 102 2.58 10.86 -21.52
N ARG A 103 1.57 11.58 -22.02
CA ARG A 103 0.33 11.89 -21.28
C ARG A 103 -0.44 10.62 -20.92
N ALA A 104 -0.58 9.68 -21.86
CA ALA A 104 -1.27 8.40 -21.62
C ALA A 104 -0.54 7.56 -20.56
N ASP A 105 0.79 7.54 -20.59
CA ASP A 105 1.60 6.85 -19.57
C ASP A 105 1.45 7.50 -18.19
N MET A 106 1.48 8.83 -18.11
CA MET A 106 1.25 9.54 -16.85
C MET A 106 -0.14 9.27 -16.27
N GLN A 107 -1.18 9.28 -17.09
CA GLN A 107 -2.54 8.94 -16.65
C GLN A 107 -2.65 7.48 -16.18
N SER A 108 -1.95 6.57 -16.85
CA SER A 108 -1.86 5.17 -16.42
C SER A 108 -1.16 5.07 -15.06
N PHE A 109 -0.07 5.80 -14.86
CA PHE A 109 0.68 5.81 -13.60
C PHE A 109 -0.14 6.38 -12.45
N ASP A 110 -0.84 7.51 -12.67
CA ASP A 110 -1.79 8.10 -11.72
C ASP A 110 -2.91 7.13 -11.33
N THR A 111 -3.49 6.43 -12.31
CA THR A 111 -4.54 5.43 -12.08
C THR A 111 -4.04 4.27 -11.21
N LEU A 112 -2.85 3.74 -11.52
CA LEU A 112 -2.23 2.66 -10.74
C LEU A 112 -1.92 3.12 -9.32
N PHE A 113 -1.42 4.34 -9.15
CA PHE A 113 -1.13 4.89 -7.82
C PHE A 113 -2.40 5.08 -6.99
N LYS A 114 -3.47 5.65 -7.56
CA LYS A 114 -4.76 5.77 -6.88
C LYS A 114 -5.34 4.42 -6.47
N LYS A 115 -5.17 3.39 -7.31
CA LYS A 115 -5.56 2.02 -6.96
C LYS A 115 -4.77 1.49 -5.76
N ILE A 116 -3.44 1.73 -5.72
CA ILE A 116 -2.61 1.38 -4.56
C ILE A 116 -3.13 2.07 -3.29
N VAL A 117 -3.39 3.38 -3.35
CA VAL A 117 -3.93 4.16 -2.22
C VAL A 117 -5.27 3.60 -1.73
N SER A 118 -6.18 3.27 -2.66
CA SER A 118 -7.49 2.69 -2.33
C SER A 118 -7.36 1.34 -1.61
N LEU A 119 -6.47 0.46 -2.08
CA LEU A 119 -6.25 -0.85 -1.46
C LEU A 119 -5.71 -0.72 -0.03
N GLU A 120 -4.81 0.25 0.23
CA GLU A 120 -4.30 0.48 1.58
C GLU A 120 -5.37 1.08 2.52
N ALA A 121 -6.23 1.95 2.01
CA ALA A 121 -7.36 2.48 2.77
C ALA A 121 -8.34 1.36 3.15
N GLU A 122 -8.61 0.43 2.23
CA GLU A 122 -9.43 -0.75 2.50
C GLU A 122 -8.77 -1.68 3.53
N ASN A 123 -7.45 -1.93 3.43
CA ASN A 123 -6.72 -2.72 4.42
C ASN A 123 -6.82 -2.09 5.82
N THR A 124 -6.59 -0.77 5.92
CA THR A 124 -6.75 -0.02 7.18
C THR A 124 -8.17 -0.16 7.75
N LYS A 125 -9.19 -0.17 6.88
CA LYS A 125 -10.58 -0.40 7.29
C LYS A 125 -10.78 -1.83 7.81
N ILE A 126 -10.24 -2.85 7.15
CA ILE A 126 -10.32 -4.25 7.61
C ILE A 126 -9.67 -4.38 8.99
N GLU A 127 -8.48 -3.82 9.18
CA GLU A 127 -7.79 -3.87 10.48
C GLU A 127 -8.60 -3.17 11.58
N SER A 128 -9.08 -1.95 11.31
CA SER A 128 -9.79 -1.15 12.31
C SER A 128 -11.21 -1.62 12.62
N THR A 129 -11.90 -2.27 11.67
CA THR A 129 -13.30 -2.68 11.83
C THR A 129 -13.48 -4.17 12.06
N VAL A 130 -12.72 -5.02 11.37
CA VAL A 130 -12.86 -6.48 11.47
C VAL A 130 -11.93 -7.01 12.55
N PHE A 131 -10.62 -6.79 12.42
CA PHE A 131 -9.67 -7.40 13.35
C PHE A 131 -9.81 -6.85 14.76
N ASN A 132 -9.95 -5.53 14.94
CA ASN A 132 -10.19 -4.94 16.25
C ASN A 132 -11.48 -5.43 16.91
N GLN A 133 -12.55 -5.62 16.14
CA GLN A 133 -13.84 -6.07 16.68
C GLN A 133 -13.79 -7.53 17.13
N TYR A 134 -13.22 -8.42 16.31
CA TYR A 134 -13.29 -9.86 16.56
C TYR A 134 -12.09 -10.41 17.32
N ASN A 135 -10.97 -9.69 17.40
CA ASN A 135 -9.76 -10.14 18.11
C ASN A 135 -10.04 -10.60 19.54
N THR A 136 -10.82 -9.82 20.28
CA THR A 136 -11.17 -10.10 21.68
C THR A 136 -12.09 -11.31 21.79
N LEU A 137 -13.09 -11.43 20.90
CA LEU A 137 -14.07 -12.52 20.92
C LEU A 137 -13.42 -13.89 20.64
N LEU A 138 -12.38 -13.92 19.81
CA LEU A 138 -11.61 -15.13 19.54
C LEU A 138 -10.81 -15.64 20.75
N GLU A 139 -10.59 -14.80 21.76
CA GLU A 139 -9.94 -15.20 23.02
C GLU A 139 -10.94 -15.43 24.14
N GLU A 140 -11.95 -14.56 24.26
CA GLU A 140 -12.94 -14.62 25.33
C GLU A 140 -13.77 -15.91 25.29
N HIS A 141 -14.25 -16.31 24.11
CA HIS A 141 -15.12 -17.48 24.02
C HIS A 141 -14.40 -18.79 24.42
N PRO A 142 -13.20 -19.13 23.89
CA PRO A 142 -12.47 -20.30 24.36
C PRO A 142 -12.11 -20.23 25.84
N ASN A 143 -11.71 -19.05 26.36
CA ASN A 143 -11.41 -18.87 27.79
C ASN A 143 -12.62 -19.14 28.69
N HIS A 144 -13.79 -18.63 28.33
CA HIS A 144 -15.00 -18.89 29.10
C HIS A 144 -15.42 -20.35 29.06
N ILE A 145 -15.27 -21.03 27.93
CA ILE A 145 -15.55 -22.47 27.82
C ILE A 145 -14.56 -23.26 28.67
N LEU A 146 -13.27 -22.90 28.66
CA LEU A 146 -12.25 -23.50 29.51
C LEU A 146 -12.58 -23.36 31.00
N PHE A 147 -12.95 -22.15 31.44
CA PHE A 147 -13.33 -21.89 32.84
C PHE A 147 -14.60 -22.64 33.25
N GLN A 148 -15.60 -22.69 32.37
CA GLN A 148 -16.83 -23.44 32.61
C GLN A 148 -16.53 -24.95 32.73
N ALA A 149 -15.72 -25.49 31.82
CA ALA A 149 -15.31 -26.89 31.84
C ALA A 149 -14.55 -27.27 33.12
N PHE A 150 -13.71 -26.36 33.65
CA PHE A 150 -13.08 -26.53 34.95
C PHE A 150 -14.11 -26.58 36.09
N THR A 151 -15.09 -25.66 36.07
CA THR A 151 -16.16 -25.61 37.09
C THR A 151 -17.04 -26.85 37.06
N ASP A 152 -17.32 -27.36 35.86
CA ASP A 152 -18.18 -28.53 35.63
C ASP A 152 -17.42 -29.87 35.77
N ASN A 153 -16.12 -29.83 36.12
CA ASN A 153 -15.23 -31.00 36.18
C ASN A 153 -15.22 -31.83 34.88
N ASP A 154 -15.25 -31.15 33.73
CA ASP A 154 -15.19 -31.71 32.38
C ASP A 154 -13.79 -31.46 31.74
N PRO A 155 -12.80 -32.32 32.02
CA PRO A 155 -11.45 -32.15 31.50
C PRO A 155 -11.37 -32.30 29.97
N VAL A 156 -12.33 -32.98 29.33
CA VAL A 156 -12.30 -33.24 27.88
C VAL A 156 -12.65 -31.97 27.10
N SER A 157 -13.70 -31.28 27.53
CA SER A 157 -14.06 -29.96 26.99
C SER A 157 -13.00 -28.91 27.34
N GLY A 158 -12.47 -28.95 28.57
CA GLY A 158 -11.40 -28.05 29.01
C GLY A 158 -10.16 -28.16 28.13
N ASN A 159 -9.65 -29.37 27.88
CA ASN A 159 -8.49 -29.56 27.00
C ASN A 159 -8.77 -29.10 25.56
N SER A 160 -9.98 -29.34 25.05
CA SER A 160 -10.36 -28.92 23.70
C SER A 160 -10.44 -27.38 23.59
N ALA A 161 -10.95 -26.71 24.63
CA ALA A 161 -10.98 -25.25 24.72
C ALA A 161 -9.58 -24.63 24.82
N ALA A 162 -8.66 -25.25 25.58
CA ALA A 162 -7.27 -24.82 25.65
C ALA A 162 -6.57 -24.90 24.28
N HIS A 163 -6.75 -26.01 23.55
CA HIS A 163 -6.21 -26.14 22.19
C HIS A 163 -6.85 -25.15 21.21
N LEU A 164 -8.15 -24.88 21.32
CA LEU A 164 -8.80 -23.86 20.50
C LEU A 164 -8.20 -22.48 20.74
N LEU A 165 -7.96 -22.11 22.01
CA LEU A 165 -7.36 -20.84 22.37
C LEU A 165 -5.94 -20.73 21.79
N ASP A 166 -5.10 -21.74 22.00
CA ASP A 166 -3.72 -21.78 21.48
C ASP A 166 -3.67 -21.65 19.95
N ALA A 167 -4.50 -22.44 19.25
CA ALA A 167 -4.60 -22.37 17.78
C ALA A 167 -5.09 -20.99 17.31
N SER A 168 -6.06 -20.39 18.00
CA SER A 168 -6.61 -19.07 17.67
C SER A 168 -5.58 -17.96 17.86
N LEU A 169 -4.81 -18.00 18.95
CA LEU A 169 -3.74 -17.04 19.22
C LEU A 169 -2.63 -17.15 18.17
N LYS A 170 -2.20 -18.38 17.84
CA LYS A 170 -1.23 -18.62 16.76
C LYS A 170 -1.74 -18.12 15.43
N TYR A 171 -3.01 -18.38 15.11
CA TYR A 171 -3.63 -17.93 13.86
C TYR A 171 -3.62 -16.40 13.78
N LYS A 172 -4.06 -15.71 14.84
CA LYS A 172 -4.04 -14.24 14.93
C LYS A 172 -2.63 -13.68 14.74
N LEU A 173 -1.63 -14.30 15.39
CA LEU A 173 -0.23 -13.89 15.25
C LEU A 173 0.28 -14.06 13.81
N ALA A 174 -0.06 -15.18 13.16
CA ALA A 174 0.30 -15.42 11.76
C ALA A 174 -0.37 -14.42 10.82
N VAL A 175 -1.66 -14.10 11.02
CA VAL A 175 -2.40 -13.08 10.27
C VAL A 175 -1.76 -11.70 10.45
N ALA A 176 -1.47 -11.28 11.67
CA ALA A 176 -0.81 -10.01 11.94
C ALA A 176 0.60 -9.96 11.30
N SER A 177 1.35 -11.06 11.40
CA SER A 177 2.68 -11.16 10.79
C SER A 177 2.64 -11.11 9.27
N TYR A 178 1.60 -11.66 8.65
CA TYR A 178 1.36 -11.53 7.22
C TYR A 178 0.99 -10.09 6.84
N SER A 179 0.08 -9.44 7.58
CA SER A 179 -0.32 -8.04 7.30
C SER A 179 0.88 -7.08 7.32
N LEU A 180 1.80 -7.29 8.27
CA LEU A 180 2.98 -6.42 8.43
C LEU A 180 4.06 -6.67 7.38
N ASN A 181 4.30 -7.93 7.01
CA ASN A 181 5.50 -8.31 6.25
C ASN A 181 5.21 -8.84 4.83
N ASN A 182 3.94 -9.10 4.50
CA ASN A 182 3.49 -9.72 3.25
C ASN A 182 4.24 -11.02 2.88
N ASN A 183 4.77 -11.73 3.88
CA ASN A 183 5.61 -12.90 3.67
C ASN A 183 4.75 -14.16 3.49
N GLN A 184 4.96 -14.86 2.37
CA GLN A 184 4.21 -16.06 1.99
C GLN A 184 4.24 -17.16 3.06
N PHE A 185 5.30 -17.26 3.84
CA PHE A 185 5.38 -18.19 4.97
C PHE A 185 4.22 -18.00 5.95
N PHE A 186 3.90 -16.75 6.31
CA PHE A 186 2.81 -16.46 7.24
C PHE A 186 1.43 -16.69 6.62
N LEU A 187 1.29 -16.53 5.30
CA LEU A 187 0.04 -16.88 4.61
C LEU A 187 -0.21 -18.40 4.67
N ILE A 188 0.81 -19.20 4.33
CA ILE A 188 0.74 -20.66 4.41
C ILE A 188 0.42 -21.07 5.86
N ARG A 189 1.15 -20.52 6.83
CA ARG A 189 0.95 -20.82 8.24
C ARG A 189 -0.44 -20.45 8.74
N SER A 190 -1.01 -19.33 8.28
CA SER A 190 -2.37 -18.93 8.63
C SER A 190 -3.40 -19.92 8.10
N ASN A 191 -3.21 -20.46 6.89
CA ASN A 191 -4.12 -21.46 6.33
C ASN A 191 -4.09 -22.79 7.10
N GLU A 192 -2.92 -23.27 7.49
CA GLU A 192 -2.79 -24.46 8.35
C GLU A 192 -3.51 -24.26 9.70
N LEU A 193 -3.26 -23.12 10.35
CA LEU A 193 -3.85 -22.79 11.65
C LEU A 193 -5.36 -22.58 11.56
N LYS A 194 -5.88 -22.11 10.42
CA LYS A 194 -7.32 -21.98 10.18
C LYS A 194 -8.01 -23.33 10.31
N GLU A 195 -7.44 -24.38 9.70
CA GLU A 195 -7.97 -25.74 9.78
C GLU A 195 -7.92 -26.28 11.21
N GLU A 196 -6.83 -26.02 11.93
CA GLU A 196 -6.70 -26.40 13.35
C GLU A 196 -7.76 -25.73 14.23
N VAL A 197 -7.98 -24.42 14.06
CA VAL A 197 -9.02 -23.67 14.79
C VAL A 197 -10.40 -24.26 14.52
N GLN A 198 -10.73 -24.51 13.25
CA GLN A 198 -12.03 -25.09 12.89
C GLN A 198 -12.22 -26.49 13.46
N LYS A 199 -11.17 -27.33 13.41
CA LYS A 199 -11.18 -28.68 13.99
C LYS A 199 -11.47 -28.64 15.49
N HIS A 200 -10.76 -27.80 16.24
CA HIS A 200 -10.96 -27.69 17.68
C HIS A 200 -12.33 -27.09 18.02
N ALA A 201 -12.80 -26.10 17.25
CA ALA A 201 -14.12 -25.51 17.47
C ALA A 201 -15.26 -26.52 17.25
N ASN A 202 -15.19 -27.29 16.17
CA ASN A 202 -16.17 -28.35 15.89
C ASN A 202 -16.12 -29.46 16.94
N LYS A 203 -14.92 -29.79 17.45
CA LYS A 203 -14.76 -30.78 18.53
C LYS A 203 -15.45 -30.32 19.80
N ILE A 204 -15.29 -29.06 20.21
CA ILE A 204 -15.97 -28.51 21.39
C ILE A 204 -17.49 -28.57 21.21
N GLU A 205 -18.01 -28.16 20.04
CA GLU A 205 -19.46 -28.18 19.77
C GLU A 205 -20.09 -29.57 19.92
N MET A 206 -19.34 -30.65 19.65
CA MET A 206 -19.79 -32.03 19.84
C MET A 206 -19.68 -32.55 21.28
N LEU A 207 -18.82 -31.92 22.10
CA LEU A 207 -18.48 -32.42 23.44
C LEU A 207 -19.19 -31.65 24.57
N VAL A 208 -19.52 -30.38 24.35
CA VAL A 208 -20.12 -29.56 25.40
C VAL A 208 -21.62 -29.81 25.53
N ASP A 209 -22.04 -30.34 26.67
CA ASP A 209 -23.46 -30.48 27.02
C ASP A 209 -24.05 -29.19 27.63
N ASN A 210 -23.17 -28.31 28.12
CA ASN A 210 -23.55 -27.03 28.72
C ASN A 210 -24.10 -26.06 27.65
N LYS A 211 -25.35 -25.61 27.82
CA LYS A 211 -26.04 -24.70 26.87
C LYS A 211 -25.30 -23.38 26.66
N GLU A 212 -24.68 -22.82 27.70
CA GLU A 212 -23.90 -21.58 27.58
C GLU A 212 -22.60 -21.81 26.81
N SER A 213 -21.90 -22.92 27.06
CA SER A 213 -20.71 -23.30 26.28
C SER A 213 -21.06 -23.54 24.80
N LEU A 214 -22.20 -24.18 24.52
CA LEU A 214 -22.70 -24.38 23.16
C LEU A 214 -23.04 -23.05 22.45
N LYS A 215 -23.62 -22.09 23.18
CA LYS A 215 -23.86 -20.75 22.64
C LYS A 215 -22.55 -20.03 22.34
N ARG A 216 -21.58 -20.10 23.26
CA ARG A 216 -20.25 -19.47 23.12
C ARG A 216 -19.48 -20.04 21.94
N ILE A 217 -19.50 -21.35 21.72
CA ILE A 217 -18.77 -21.95 20.60
C ILE A 217 -19.39 -21.57 19.24
N LYS A 218 -20.72 -21.41 19.18
CA LYS A 218 -21.39 -20.90 17.98
C LYS A 218 -21.01 -19.45 17.70
N SER A 219 -21.04 -18.59 18.71
CA SER A 219 -20.57 -17.19 18.58
C SER A 219 -19.10 -17.10 18.19
N PHE A 220 -18.25 -17.96 18.75
CA PHE A 220 -16.85 -18.07 18.33
C PHE A 220 -16.72 -18.42 16.85
N LYS A 221 -17.44 -19.44 16.37
CA LYS A 221 -17.38 -19.86 14.96
C LYS A 221 -17.83 -18.76 14.01
N GLU A 222 -18.85 -18.01 14.37
CA GLU A 222 -19.30 -16.83 13.62
C GLU A 222 -18.23 -15.74 13.60
N ALA A 223 -17.70 -15.35 14.76
CA ALA A 223 -16.63 -14.35 14.87
C ALA A 223 -15.37 -14.77 14.09
N PHE A 224 -14.98 -16.05 14.17
CA PHE A 224 -13.86 -16.60 13.43
C PHE A 224 -14.10 -16.58 11.92
N GLY A 225 -15.33 -16.91 11.49
CA GLY A 225 -15.73 -16.80 10.09
C GLY A 225 -15.56 -15.38 9.54
N LEU A 226 -16.07 -14.38 10.27
CA LEU A 226 -15.97 -12.97 9.88
C LEU A 226 -14.53 -12.45 9.92
N TYR A 227 -13.76 -12.82 10.95
CA TYR A 227 -12.34 -12.50 11.04
C TYR A 227 -11.57 -13.07 9.84
N ASN A 228 -11.78 -14.35 9.52
CA ASN A 228 -11.09 -15.01 8.42
C ASN A 228 -11.52 -14.45 7.05
N GLN A 229 -12.79 -14.08 6.86
CA GLN A 229 -13.22 -13.36 5.64
C GLN A 229 -12.49 -12.02 5.49
N GLY A 230 -12.32 -11.27 6.58
CA GLY A 230 -11.49 -10.06 6.59
C GLY A 230 -10.05 -10.35 6.16
N PHE A 231 -9.47 -11.42 6.69
CA PHE A 231 -8.11 -11.83 6.32
C PHE A 231 -7.96 -12.25 4.85
N GLU A 232 -8.93 -12.99 4.30
CA GLU A 232 -8.94 -13.37 2.89
C GLU A 232 -9.04 -12.13 1.97
N HIS A 233 -9.86 -11.15 2.35
CA HIS A 233 -9.97 -9.88 1.63
C HIS A 233 -8.65 -9.08 1.69
N LEU A 234 -8.06 -8.95 2.88
CA LEU A 234 -6.76 -8.29 3.07
C LEU A 234 -5.65 -8.97 2.23
N THR A 235 -5.64 -10.30 2.20
CA THR A 235 -4.68 -11.06 1.38
C THR A 235 -4.83 -10.77 -0.11
N LYS A 236 -6.07 -10.76 -0.61
CA LYS A 236 -6.35 -10.40 -2.01
C LYS A 236 -5.91 -8.97 -2.32
N ASN A 237 -6.13 -8.03 -1.39
CA ASN A 237 -5.74 -6.64 -1.55
C ASN A 237 -4.21 -6.49 -1.59
N ILE A 238 -3.48 -7.18 -0.71
CA ILE A 238 -2.00 -7.22 -0.72
C ILE A 238 -1.46 -7.76 -2.04
N GLN A 239 -2.00 -8.89 -2.52
CA GLN A 239 -1.58 -9.49 -3.80
C GLN A 239 -1.87 -8.56 -4.99
N THR A 240 -3.06 -7.96 -5.00
CA THR A 240 -3.46 -7.00 -6.04
C THR A 240 -2.57 -5.75 -6.01
N LYS A 241 -2.23 -5.26 -4.82
CA LYS A 241 -1.29 -4.14 -4.63
C LYS A 241 0.07 -4.49 -5.20
N HIS A 242 0.60 -5.68 -4.88
CA HIS A 242 1.91 -6.13 -5.38
C HIS A 242 1.95 -6.19 -6.92
N ALA A 243 0.91 -6.77 -7.54
CA ALA A 243 0.77 -6.77 -9.00
C ALA A 243 0.66 -5.35 -9.57
N THR A 244 -0.12 -4.48 -8.94
CA THR A 244 -0.30 -3.08 -9.38
C THR A 244 1.01 -2.29 -9.28
N VAL A 245 1.81 -2.51 -8.24
CA VAL A 245 3.14 -1.92 -8.06
C VAL A 245 4.11 -2.43 -9.14
N SER A 246 4.15 -3.73 -9.40
CA SER A 246 4.97 -4.30 -10.49
C SER A 246 4.59 -3.70 -11.83
N SER A 247 3.31 -3.68 -12.22
CA SER A 247 2.87 -3.02 -13.47
C SER A 247 3.27 -1.54 -13.53
N ALA A 248 3.17 -0.80 -12.41
CA ALA A 248 3.57 0.60 -12.38
C ALA A 248 5.09 0.78 -12.61
N PHE A 249 5.93 0.03 -11.90
CA PHE A 249 7.38 0.26 -11.89
C PHE A 249 8.17 -0.52 -12.94
N GLU A 250 7.64 -1.64 -13.43
CA GLU A 250 8.30 -2.52 -14.41
C GLU A 250 7.82 -2.27 -15.83
N GLU A 251 6.62 -1.71 -16.01
CA GLU A 251 6.05 -1.46 -17.34
C GLU A 251 5.82 0.04 -17.62
N VAL A 252 5.02 0.71 -16.78
CA VAL A 252 4.60 2.10 -17.05
C VAL A 252 5.75 3.08 -16.87
N VAL A 253 6.46 3.04 -15.73
CA VAL A 253 7.57 3.96 -15.46
C VAL A 253 8.67 3.85 -16.52
N PRO A 254 9.17 2.66 -16.90
CA PRO A 254 10.18 2.56 -17.97
C PRO A 254 9.68 3.11 -19.31
N ARG A 255 8.43 2.83 -19.69
CA ARG A 255 7.85 3.33 -20.94
C ARG A 255 7.69 4.86 -20.92
N MET A 256 7.25 5.40 -19.79
CA MET A 256 7.13 6.84 -19.56
C MET A 256 8.50 7.54 -19.66
N MET A 257 9.55 6.97 -19.07
CA MET A 257 10.92 7.50 -19.18
C MET A 257 11.44 7.44 -20.63
N ASN A 258 11.20 6.33 -21.34
CA ASN A 258 11.58 6.22 -22.74
C ASN A 258 10.84 7.24 -23.63
N ASN A 259 9.55 7.46 -23.39
CA ASN A 259 8.76 8.45 -24.12
C ASN A 259 9.20 9.89 -23.80
N SER A 260 9.60 10.16 -22.55
CA SER A 260 10.23 11.42 -22.15
C SER A 260 11.53 11.68 -22.90
N GLN A 261 12.45 10.72 -22.94
CA GLN A 261 13.71 10.83 -23.65
C GLN A 261 13.51 11.01 -25.16
N ALA A 262 12.57 10.25 -25.74
CA ALA A 262 12.22 10.40 -27.15
C ALA A 262 11.64 11.79 -27.45
N LEU A 263 10.81 12.34 -26.57
CA LEU A 263 10.27 13.69 -26.72
C LEU A 263 11.38 14.74 -26.70
N VAL A 264 12.31 14.66 -25.74
CA VAL A 264 13.47 15.56 -25.67
C VAL A 264 14.29 15.48 -26.96
N PHE A 265 14.62 14.28 -27.42
CA PHE A 265 15.40 14.07 -28.64
C PHE A 265 14.69 14.55 -29.92
N THR A 266 13.36 14.40 -30.02
CA THR A 266 12.61 14.93 -31.16
C THR A 266 12.65 16.46 -31.15
N LEU A 267 12.48 17.08 -29.97
CA LEU A 267 12.59 18.53 -29.84
C LEU A 267 14.00 19.03 -30.17
N GLU A 268 15.06 18.25 -29.92
CA GLU A 268 16.44 18.60 -30.30
C GLU A 268 16.65 18.63 -31.82
N LYS A 269 15.90 17.84 -32.58
CA LYS A 269 16.03 17.73 -34.04
C LYS A 269 15.24 18.75 -34.82
N ASP A 270 14.22 19.35 -34.22
CA ASP A 270 13.38 20.38 -34.83
C ASP A 270 13.99 21.80 -34.72
N ILE A 271 15.22 21.91 -34.19
CA ILE A 271 16.04 23.13 -34.05
C ILE A 271 17.18 23.11 -35.05
#